data_AF-R9IVI5-F1
#
_entry.id   AF-R9IVI5-F1
#
_cell.length_a   1.000
_cell.length_b   1.000
_cell.length_c   1.000
_cell.angle_alpha   90.00
_cell.angle_beta   90.00
_cell.angle_gamma   90.00
#
_symmetry.space_group_name_H-M   'P 1'
#
loop_
_entity.id
_entity.type
_entity.pdbx_description
1 polymer ?
#
loop_
_entity_poly.entity_id
_entity_poly.type
_entity_poly.pdbx_seq_one_letter_code
_entity_poly.pdbx_strand_id
1 'polypeptide(L)'
;MQDTYSKALYTYKTFVETFLNPLKSQLSTYLILPCEFVGILQYICDENEKLASYPIFSWYMKPLPISEPNQINICCKDEDEIWNNTAICDDLIMAQKTLRKDGNIFINNKIHNSDVKLSETPVTDIIYEWLENDLKEIG
;
A
#
# COMPACT_ATOMS: atom_id res chain seq x y z
N MET A 1 -5.59 25.82 15.22
CA MET A 1 -6.23 25.38 13.96
C MET A 1 -5.28 25.46 12.76
N GLN A 2 -4.70 26.63 12.41
CA GLN A 2 -3.81 26.73 11.25
C GLN A 2 -2.52 25.88 11.36
N ASP A 3 -1.96 25.76 12.58
CA ASP A 3 -0.80 24.90 12.86
C ASP A 3 -1.13 23.40 12.77
N THR A 4 -2.30 22.99 13.29
CA THR A 4 -2.82 21.62 13.23
C THR A 4 -3.02 21.15 11.78
N TYR A 5 -3.68 21.96 10.96
CA TYR A 5 -3.93 21.62 9.56
C TYR A 5 -2.64 21.57 8.74
N SER A 6 -1.71 22.50 8.99
CA SER A 6 -0.40 22.50 8.33
C SER A 6 0.41 21.26 8.68
N LYS A 7 0.38 20.83 9.95
CA LYS A 7 0.99 19.56 10.39
C LYS A 7 0.31 18.35 9.75
N ALA A 8 -1.02 18.33 9.66
CA ALA A 8 -1.76 17.26 8.98
C ALA A 8 -1.36 17.15 7.51
N LEU A 9 -1.31 18.28 6.80
CA LEU A 9 -0.90 18.32 5.39
C LEU A 9 0.54 17.81 5.18
N TYR A 10 1.47 18.25 6.04
CA TYR A 10 2.86 17.81 5.97
C TYR A 10 2.97 16.30 6.19
N THR A 11 2.36 15.79 7.26
CA THR A 11 2.42 14.36 7.61
C THR A 11 1.69 13.50 6.58
N TYR A 12 0.55 13.96 6.03
CA TYR A 12 -0.15 13.28 4.93
C TYR A 12 0.72 13.18 3.68
N LYS A 13 1.39 14.28 3.31
CA LYS A 13 2.34 14.28 2.19
C LYS A 13 3.48 13.30 2.44
N THR A 14 4.06 13.31 3.63
CA THR A 14 5.12 12.35 4.00
C THR A 14 4.63 10.91 3.92
N PHE A 15 3.41 10.63 4.36
CA PHE A 15 2.77 9.32 4.23
C PHE A 15 2.70 8.86 2.78
N VAL A 16 2.10 9.68 1.90
CA VAL A 16 1.96 9.38 0.46
C VAL A 16 3.32 9.19 -0.20
N GLU A 17 4.29 10.07 0.09
CA GLU A 17 5.64 9.98 -0.46
C GLU A 17 6.42 8.76 0.06
N THR A 18 6.20 8.33 1.30
CA THR A 18 6.88 7.15 1.84
C THR A 18 6.29 5.88 1.23
N PHE A 19 4.97 5.81 1.13
CA PHE A 19 4.26 4.58 0.79
C PHE A 19 4.12 4.34 -0.71
N LEU A 20 3.85 5.41 -1.47
CA LEU A 20 3.51 5.31 -2.90
C LEU A 20 4.63 5.77 -3.83
N ASN A 21 5.67 6.44 -3.33
CA ASN A 21 6.78 6.81 -4.22
C ASN A 21 7.53 5.60 -4.81
N PRO A 22 7.69 4.45 -4.11
CA PRO A 22 8.26 3.25 -4.73
C PRO A 22 7.40 2.72 -5.89
N LEU A 23 6.09 2.94 -5.87
CA LEU A 23 5.16 2.56 -6.95
C LEU A 23 5.53 3.24 -8.27
N LYS A 24 6.01 4.50 -8.24
CA LYS A 24 6.39 5.24 -9.47
C LYS A 24 7.40 4.50 -10.33
N SER A 25 8.40 3.87 -9.69
CA SER A 25 9.43 3.10 -10.39
C SER A 25 8.88 1.85 -11.07
N GLN A 26 7.73 1.36 -10.63
CA GLN A 26 7.11 0.14 -11.11
C GLN A 26 5.92 0.39 -12.06
N LEU A 27 5.28 1.56 -12.01
CA LEU A 27 4.13 1.91 -12.86
C LEU A 27 4.41 1.73 -14.35
N SER A 28 5.61 2.04 -14.83
CA SER A 28 5.96 1.86 -16.25
C SER A 28 5.94 0.40 -16.69
N THR A 29 6.27 -0.53 -15.79
CA THR A 29 6.24 -1.98 -16.06
C THR A 29 4.81 -2.49 -16.11
N TYR A 30 3.95 -1.92 -15.27
CA TYR A 30 2.55 -2.33 -15.10
C TYR A 30 1.56 -1.60 -16.01
N LEU A 31 1.92 -0.45 -16.59
CA LEU A 31 1.13 0.22 -17.62
C LEU A 31 0.98 -0.61 -18.90
N ILE A 32 1.90 -1.57 -19.12
CA ILE A 32 1.95 -2.40 -20.33
C ILE A 32 1.23 -3.73 -20.10
N LEU A 33 0.95 -4.11 -18.85
CA LEU A 33 0.40 -5.40 -18.47
C LEU A 33 -0.63 -5.27 -17.35
N PRO A 34 -1.87 -5.75 -17.54
CA PRO A 34 -2.89 -5.70 -16.51
C PRO A 34 -2.45 -6.25 -15.16
N CYS A 35 -2.82 -5.56 -14.08
CA CYS A 35 -2.44 -5.86 -12.72
C CYS A 35 -3.48 -5.41 -11.69
N GLU A 36 -3.49 -6.07 -10.54
CA GLU A 36 -4.23 -5.70 -9.34
C GLU A 36 -3.22 -5.10 -8.33
N PHE A 37 -3.40 -3.83 -7.95
CA PHE A 37 -2.66 -3.21 -6.85
C PHE A 37 -3.30 -3.67 -5.55
N VAL A 38 -2.62 -4.57 -4.82
CA VAL A 38 -3.11 -5.12 -3.56
C VAL A 38 -2.40 -4.44 -2.41
N GLY A 39 -3.15 -3.80 -1.52
CA GLY A 39 -2.64 -3.09 -0.36
C GLY A 39 -3.34 -3.50 0.93
N ILE A 40 -2.59 -3.54 2.03
CA ILE A 40 -3.10 -3.59 3.39
C ILE A 40 -2.57 -2.38 4.14
N LEU A 41 -3.49 -1.66 4.75
CA LEU A 41 -3.20 -0.67 5.78
C LEU A 41 -3.49 -1.27 7.14
N GLN A 42 -2.46 -1.42 7.97
CA GLN A 42 -2.58 -1.91 9.35
C GLN A 42 -2.40 -0.78 10.34
N TYR A 43 -3.14 -0.85 11.44
CA TYR A 43 -3.01 0.06 12.56
C TYR A 43 -2.36 -0.68 13.72
N ILE A 44 -1.12 -0.30 14.04
CA ILE A 44 -0.46 -0.81 15.24
C ILE A 44 -0.78 0.13 16.41
N CYS A 45 -1.35 -0.45 17.46
CA CYS A 45 -1.78 0.22 18.67
C CYS A 45 -1.19 -0.54 19.86
N ASP A 46 0.10 -0.33 20.12
CA ASP A 46 0.78 -1.00 21.23
C ASP A 46 0.19 -0.54 22.57
N GLU A 47 -0.60 -1.39 23.21
CA GLU A 47 -1.19 -1.11 24.52
C GLU A 47 -0.12 -1.05 25.64
N ASN A 48 1.06 -1.63 25.41
CA ASN A 48 2.16 -1.70 26.38
C ASN A 48 3.19 -0.58 26.20
N GLU A 49 3.39 -0.11 24.97
CA GLU A 49 4.17 1.09 24.70
C GLU A 49 3.23 2.28 24.47
N LYS A 50 3.14 3.19 25.45
CA LYS A 50 2.49 4.51 25.32
C LYS A 50 3.12 5.43 24.25
N LEU A 51 3.79 4.87 23.25
CA LEU A 51 4.67 5.51 22.30
C LEU A 51 4.25 5.13 20.88
N ALA A 52 3.31 5.93 20.37
CA ALA A 52 2.97 6.12 18.96
C ALA A 52 2.23 4.96 18.27
N SER A 53 0.98 5.23 17.90
CA SER A 53 0.34 4.52 16.80
C SER A 53 1.06 4.89 15.50
N TYR A 54 1.46 3.89 14.72
CA TYR A 54 2.00 4.09 13.38
C TYR A 54 1.27 3.17 12.39
N PRO A 55 0.73 3.72 11.30
CA PRO A 55 0.19 2.93 10.22
C PRO A 55 1.35 2.21 9.52
N ILE A 56 1.14 0.93 9.26
CA ILE A 56 1.94 0.17 8.32
C ILE A 56 1.14 0.05 7.04
N PHE A 57 1.75 0.40 5.91
CA PHE A 57 1.20 0.09 4.61
C PHE A 57 2.06 -0.93 3.90
N SER A 58 1.46 -2.09 3.67
CA SER A 58 2.05 -3.19 2.93
C SER A 58 1.35 -3.31 1.59
N TRP A 59 2.09 -3.36 0.49
CA TRP A 59 1.48 -3.52 -0.83
C TRP A 59 2.33 -4.35 -1.78
N TYR A 60 1.67 -4.96 -2.77
CA TYR A 60 2.29 -5.60 -3.92
C TYR A 60 1.41 -5.46 -5.16
N MET A 61 1.98 -5.79 -6.31
CA MET A 61 1.28 -5.81 -7.58
C MET A 61 1.09 -7.24 -8.03
N LYS A 62 -0.16 -7.64 -8.25
CA LYS A 62 -0.52 -8.97 -8.71
C LYS A 62 -0.80 -8.95 -10.20
N PRO A 63 -0.15 -9.79 -11.01
CA PRO A 63 -0.40 -9.83 -12.44
C PRO A 63 -1.82 -10.35 -12.72
N LEU A 64 -2.51 -9.73 -13.67
CA LEU A 64 -3.81 -10.16 -14.18
C LEU A 64 -3.69 -10.73 -15.61
N PRO A 65 -4.68 -11.51 -16.07
CA PRO A 65 -4.81 -11.87 -17.48
C PRO A 65 -4.82 -10.64 -18.38
N ILE A 66 -4.29 -10.77 -19.61
CA ILE A 66 -4.21 -9.65 -20.57
C ILE A 66 -5.61 -9.12 -20.94
N SER A 67 -6.64 -9.94 -20.80
CA SER A 67 -8.04 -9.58 -21.04
C SER A 67 -8.69 -8.76 -19.91
N GLU A 68 -8.08 -8.73 -18.72
CA GLU A 68 -8.64 -8.02 -17.57
C GLU A 68 -8.18 -6.56 -17.53
N PRO A 69 -8.99 -5.63 -17.01
CA PRO A 69 -8.54 -4.28 -16.70
C PRO A 69 -7.64 -4.26 -15.45
N ASN A 70 -6.93 -3.16 -15.23
CA ASN A 70 -6.26 -2.92 -13.96
C ASN A 70 -7.27 -2.81 -12.82
N GLN A 71 -6.90 -3.31 -11.64
CA GLN A 71 -7.73 -3.30 -10.44
C GLN A 71 -6.95 -2.71 -9.26
N ILE A 72 -7.67 -2.16 -8.29
CA ILE A 72 -7.11 -1.63 -7.05
C ILE A 72 -7.90 -2.30 -5.91
N ASN A 73 -7.18 -2.87 -4.97
CA ASN A 73 -7.74 -3.59 -3.83
C ASN A 73 -6.94 -3.24 -2.58
N ILE A 74 -7.41 -2.24 -1.86
CA ILE A 74 -6.79 -1.77 -0.62
C ILE A 74 -7.76 -2.04 0.51
N CYS A 75 -7.29 -2.74 1.55
CA CYS A 75 -8.12 -3.01 2.72
C CYS A 75 -7.42 -2.54 4.00
N CYS A 76 -8.22 -2.06 4.95
CA CYS A 76 -7.78 -1.82 6.31
C CYS A 76 -7.91 -3.12 7.12
N LYS A 77 -6.87 -3.49 7.85
CA LYS A 77 -6.88 -4.68 8.71
C LYS A 77 -6.36 -4.37 10.10
N ASP A 78 -6.88 -5.12 11.06
CA ASP A 78 -6.38 -5.10 12.43
C ASP A 78 -5.00 -5.80 12.53
N GLU A 79 -4.29 -5.50 13.61
CA GLU A 79 -2.88 -5.83 13.91
C GLU A 79 -2.47 -7.29 13.64
N ASP A 80 -3.40 -8.23 13.78
CA ASP A 80 -3.10 -9.67 13.78
C ASP A 80 -2.96 -10.31 12.38
N GLU A 81 -3.34 -9.62 11.30
CA GLU A 81 -3.26 -10.17 9.94
C GLU A 81 -2.00 -9.72 9.19
N ILE A 82 -0.83 -10.18 9.66
CA ILE A 82 0.44 -9.99 8.95
C ILE A 82 0.49 -10.88 7.70
N TRP A 83 0.83 -10.28 6.56
CA TRP A 83 1.09 -11.03 5.34
C TRP A 83 2.18 -12.08 5.51
N ASN A 84 1.88 -13.33 5.16
CA ASN A 84 2.92 -14.33 4.96
C ASN A 84 3.68 -14.01 3.66
N ASN A 85 4.72 -13.19 3.81
CA ASN A 85 5.50 -12.65 2.70
C ASN A 85 6.03 -13.74 1.76
N THR A 86 6.41 -14.91 2.28
CA THR A 86 6.95 -16.01 1.47
C THR A 86 5.88 -16.62 0.57
N ALA A 87 4.70 -16.92 1.12
CA ALA A 87 3.60 -17.49 0.36
C ALA A 87 3.13 -16.55 -0.76
N ILE A 88 3.00 -15.25 -0.46
CA ILE A 88 2.61 -14.23 -1.44
C ILE A 88 3.66 -14.12 -2.56
N CYS A 89 4.96 -14.15 -2.23
CA CYS A 89 6.01 -14.10 -3.24
C CYS A 89 5.95 -15.32 -4.19
N ASP A 90 5.75 -16.52 -3.65
CA ASP A 90 5.62 -17.74 -4.46
C ASP A 90 4.39 -17.69 -5.37
N ASP A 91 3.25 -17.21 -4.85
CA ASP A 91 2.02 -17.02 -5.61
C ASP A 91 2.21 -16.02 -6.76
N LEU A 92 2.91 -14.91 -6.51
CA LEU A 92 3.20 -13.90 -7.52
C LEU A 92 4.12 -14.44 -8.63
N ILE A 93 5.13 -15.23 -8.28
CA ILE A 93 6.01 -15.90 -9.25
C ILE A 93 5.21 -16.90 -10.10
N MET A 94 4.35 -17.69 -9.48
CA MET A 94 3.51 -18.69 -10.16
C MET A 94 2.46 -18.04 -11.07
N ALA A 95 1.80 -16.99 -10.60
CA ALA A 95 0.85 -16.22 -11.40
C ALA A 95 1.54 -15.62 -12.64
N GLN A 96 2.73 -15.06 -12.48
CA GLN A 96 3.48 -14.50 -13.60
C GLN A 96 3.90 -15.56 -14.62
N LYS A 97 4.45 -16.70 -14.18
CA LYS A 97 4.79 -17.82 -15.09
C LYS A 97 3.57 -18.32 -15.86
N THR A 98 2.42 -18.34 -15.22
CA THR A 98 1.16 -18.82 -15.81
C THR A 98 0.60 -17.82 -16.82
N LEU A 99 0.65 -16.53 -16.50
CA LEU A 99 0.02 -15.45 -17.27
C LEU A 99 0.94 -14.84 -18.32
N ARG A 100 2.26 -15.10 -18.25
CA ARG A 100 3.29 -14.55 -19.14
C ARG A 100 4.22 -15.66 -19.65
N LYS A 101 3.63 -16.70 -20.24
CA LYS A 101 4.33 -17.91 -20.71
C LYS A 101 5.43 -17.64 -21.75
N ASP A 102 5.32 -16.55 -22.50
CA ASP A 102 6.25 -16.22 -23.59
C ASP A 102 7.58 -15.58 -23.13
N GLY A 103 7.85 -15.57 -21.81
CA GLY A 103 9.20 -15.42 -21.25
C GLY A 103 9.85 -14.04 -21.33
N ASN A 104 9.31 -13.11 -22.13
CA ASN A 104 9.98 -11.83 -22.41
C ASN A 104 9.73 -10.72 -21.39
N ILE A 105 8.79 -10.90 -20.46
CA ILE A 105 8.50 -9.88 -19.44
C ILE A 105 8.53 -10.54 -18.06
N PHE A 106 9.67 -10.35 -17.37
CA PHE A 106 9.80 -10.70 -15.97
C PHE A 106 9.56 -9.46 -15.10
N ILE A 107 8.44 -9.44 -14.40
CA ILE A 107 8.13 -8.43 -13.40
C ILE A 107 8.78 -8.84 -12.09
N ASN A 108 9.54 -7.93 -11.49
CA ASN A 108 10.08 -8.14 -10.14
C ASN A 108 8.99 -7.79 -9.13
N ASN A 109 8.13 -8.75 -8.83
CA ASN A 109 7.11 -8.61 -7.80
C ASN A 109 7.79 -8.53 -6.44
N LYS A 110 7.64 -7.38 -5.77
CA LYS A 110 8.15 -7.15 -4.43
C LYS A 110 7.00 -6.72 -3.54
N ILE A 111 7.00 -7.24 -2.32
CA ILE A 111 6.17 -6.72 -1.25
C ILE A 111 6.91 -5.50 -0.70
N HIS A 112 6.25 -4.34 -0.71
CA HIS A 112 6.73 -3.13 -0.08
C HIS A 112 6.06 -3.02 1.26
N ASN A 113 6.86 -2.83 2.31
CA ASN A 113 6.38 -2.57 3.65
C ASN A 113 6.98 -1.24 4.08
N SER A 114 6.16 -0.35 4.59
CA SER A 114 6.62 0.93 5.10
C SER A 114 5.74 1.36 6.27
N ASP A 115 6.38 1.95 7.26
CA ASP A 115 5.76 2.55 8.43
C ASP A 115 6.05 4.06 8.44
N VAL A 116 5.09 4.84 8.94
CA VAL A 116 5.29 6.28 9.16
C VAL A 116 4.82 6.60 10.56
N LYS A 117 5.70 7.15 11.39
CA LYS A 117 5.31 7.65 12.70
C LYS A 117 4.34 8.83 12.55
N LEU A 118 3.13 8.71 13.10
CA LEU A 118 2.16 9.80 13.07
C LEU A 118 2.39 10.83 14.17
N SER A 119 1.79 12.00 13.94
CA SER A 119 1.75 13.11 14.90
C SER A 119 0.75 12.83 16.04
N GLU A 120 0.68 13.70 17.03
CA GLU A 120 -0.31 13.59 18.11
C GLU A 120 -1.73 13.94 17.62
N THR A 121 -2.76 13.40 18.29
CA THR A 121 -4.17 13.81 18.12
C THR A 121 -4.29 15.34 18.31
N PRO A 122 -5.02 16.07 17.46
CA PRO A 122 -5.98 15.61 16.44
C PRO A 122 -5.40 15.51 15.01
N VAL A 123 -4.08 15.63 14.83
CA VAL A 123 -3.46 15.60 13.50
C VAL A 123 -3.68 14.24 12.82
N THR A 124 -3.60 13.16 13.60
CA THR A 124 -3.79 11.78 13.16
C THR A 124 -5.21 11.51 12.66
N ASP A 125 -6.23 11.99 13.37
CA ASP A 125 -7.63 11.79 12.98
C ASP A 125 -7.93 12.41 11.60
N ILE A 126 -7.40 13.62 11.34
CA ILE A 126 -7.57 14.33 10.07
C ILE A 126 -6.91 13.55 8.92
N ILE A 127 -5.70 13.02 9.15
CA ILE A 127 -4.96 12.24 8.15
C ILE A 127 -5.73 10.98 7.76
N TYR A 128 -6.34 10.32 8.74
CA TYR A 128 -7.12 9.10 8.48
C TYR A 128 -8.43 9.39 7.75
N GLU A 129 -9.13 10.47 8.09
CA GLU A 129 -10.30 10.89 7.33
C GLU A 129 -9.95 11.18 5.87
N TRP A 130 -8.84 11.87 5.61
CA TRP A 130 -8.37 12.11 4.24
C TRP A 130 -8.00 10.83 3.50
N LEU A 131 -7.28 9.93 4.16
CA LEU A 131 -6.88 8.67 3.57
C LEU A 131 -8.09 7.80 3.21
N GLU A 132 -9.08 7.70 4.11
CA GLU A 132 -10.30 6.94 3.86
C GLU A 132 -11.09 7.52 2.67
N ASN A 133 -11.19 8.85 2.58
CA ASN A 133 -11.85 9.52 1.47
C ASN A 133 -11.12 9.32 0.15
N ASP A 134 -9.80 9.51 0.12
CA ASP A 134 -8.98 9.34 -1.09
C ASP A 134 -9.03 7.89 -1.59
N LEU A 135 -9.01 6.90 -0.67
CA LEU A 135 -9.14 5.48 -1.04
C LEU A 135 -10.51 5.17 -1.67
N LYS A 136 -11.60 5.73 -1.13
CA LYS A 136 -12.95 5.57 -1.70
C LYS A 136 -13.10 6.19 -3.09
N GLU A 137 -12.35 7.26 -3.40
CA GLU A 137 -12.39 7.89 -4.73
C GLU A 137 -11.63 7.08 -5.79
N ILE A 138 -10.61 6.33 -5.38
CA ILE A 138 -9.74 5.57 -6.29
C ILE A 138 -10.34 4.20 -6.66
N GLY A 139 -11.27 3.67 -5.86
CA GLY A 139 -12.01 2.45 -6.20
C GLY A 139 -12.72 1.81 -5.03
#